data_AF-R0MKA1-F1
#
_entry.id   AF-R0MKA1-F1
#
_cell.length_a   1.000
_cell.length_b   1.000
_cell.length_c   1.000
_cell.angle_alpha   90.00
_cell.angle_beta   90.00
_cell.angle_gamma   90.00
#
_symmetry.space_group_name_H-M   'P 1'
#
loop_
_entity.id
_entity.type
_entity.pdbx_description
1 polymer ?
#
loop_
_entity_poly.entity_id
_entity_poly.type
_entity_poly.pdbx_seq_one_letter_code
_entity_poly.pdbx_strand_id
1 'polypeptide(L)'
;MPSPLFTNNFKTFIFDLLEKYDNSNLNLMISGGSLLNVLDNPSYSSLDTSKWSIYYADERVDPKGSNYKGSLPFLNSLKGKVYRMEVEDKDCARNYSKLLPKIDICLLGVGPDGHICSLFPDTPSLDSQDKVISITNPKVQFPERVTTTLKFLNSEVENLYFVIPDKNGEVKEVKEPHCSIKRRLTKDYVIVLYKNE
;
A
#
# COMPACT_ATOMS: atom_id res chain seq x y z
N MET A 1 10.96 17.92 4.63
CA MET A 1 10.61 16.63 4.02
C MET A 1 11.56 15.59 4.57
N PRO A 2 11.11 14.38 4.92
CA PRO A 2 12.01 13.33 5.39
C PRO A 2 13.04 13.02 4.30
N SER A 3 14.31 12.87 4.68
CA SER A 3 15.35 12.43 3.76
C SER A 3 15.02 11.02 3.25
N PRO A 4 15.05 10.77 1.93
CA PRO A 4 14.76 9.43 1.43
C PRO A 4 15.83 8.44 1.88
N LEU A 5 15.39 7.19 2.09
CA LEU A 5 16.28 6.04 2.18
C LEU A 5 16.55 5.52 0.77
N PHE A 6 17.76 5.07 0.54
CA PHE A 6 18.19 4.53 -0.74
C PHE A 6 18.50 3.05 -0.61
N THR A 7 18.07 2.26 -1.59
CA THR A 7 18.38 0.83 -1.69
C THR A 7 18.80 0.46 -3.11
N ASN A 8 19.69 -0.52 -3.22
CA ASN A 8 20.06 -1.13 -4.51
C ASN A 8 19.17 -2.35 -4.80
N ASN A 9 18.43 -2.84 -3.79
CA ASN A 9 17.57 -4.00 -3.89
C ASN A 9 16.33 -3.82 -3.01
N PHE A 10 15.21 -3.48 -3.65
CA PHE A 10 13.94 -3.30 -2.97
C PHE A 10 13.43 -4.58 -2.31
N LYS A 11 13.63 -5.76 -2.93
CA LYS A 11 13.14 -7.04 -2.37
C LYS A 11 13.83 -7.36 -1.04
N THR A 12 15.16 -7.19 -1.00
CA THR A 12 15.94 -7.38 0.24
C THR A 12 15.55 -6.34 1.27
N PHE A 13 15.49 -5.05 0.92
CA PHE A 13 15.13 -4.01 1.88
C PHE A 13 13.77 -4.25 2.55
N ILE A 14 12.75 -4.62 1.76
CA ILE A 14 11.42 -4.90 2.31
C ILE A 14 11.39 -6.22 3.08
N PHE A 15 12.12 -7.25 2.63
CA PHE A 15 12.27 -8.48 3.40
C PHE A 15 12.91 -8.22 4.77
N ASP A 16 14.04 -7.52 4.83
CA ASP A 16 14.75 -7.18 6.07
C ASP A 16 13.91 -6.30 7.01
N LEU A 17 13.02 -5.47 6.44
CA LEU A 17 12.06 -4.70 7.21
C LEU A 17 11.02 -5.61 7.88
N LEU A 18 10.49 -6.58 7.14
CA LEU A 18 9.40 -7.44 7.60
C LEU A 18 9.87 -8.65 8.42
N GLU A 19 11.09 -9.16 8.20
CA GLU A 19 11.65 -10.31 8.95
C GLU A 19 11.78 -10.03 10.45
N LYS A 20 11.83 -8.76 10.84
CA LYS A 20 11.80 -8.32 12.25
C LYS A 20 10.53 -8.78 12.99
N TYR A 21 9.51 -9.18 12.25
CA TYR A 21 8.24 -9.70 12.77
C TYR A 21 8.12 -11.23 12.64
N ASP A 22 9.22 -11.94 12.40
CA ASP A 22 9.25 -13.40 12.47
C ASP A 22 8.72 -13.91 13.83
N ASN A 23 7.82 -14.90 13.79
CA ASN A 23 7.10 -15.45 14.95
C ASN A 23 6.38 -14.39 15.82
N SER A 24 6.07 -13.23 15.25
CA SER A 24 5.48 -12.08 15.96
C SER A 24 4.23 -11.55 15.25
N ASN A 25 3.39 -10.80 15.97
CA ASN A 25 2.20 -10.20 15.38
C ASN A 25 2.58 -9.09 14.41
N LEU A 26 1.96 -9.06 13.24
CA LEU A 26 2.13 -7.98 12.27
C LEU A 26 0.81 -7.70 11.53
N ASN A 27 0.28 -6.49 11.65
CA ASN A 27 -0.76 -5.95 10.80
C ASN A 27 -0.10 -5.18 9.64
N LEU A 28 0.07 -5.85 8.51
CA LEU A 28 0.71 -5.30 7.32
C LEU A 28 -0.34 -4.80 6.33
N MET A 29 -0.28 -3.53 5.96
CA MET A 29 -1.07 -2.96 4.87
C MET A 29 -0.22 -2.79 3.62
N ILE A 30 -0.72 -3.24 2.47
CA ILE A 30 -0.03 -3.16 1.17
C ILE A 30 -0.88 -2.46 0.12
N SER A 31 -0.25 -1.73 -0.79
CA SER A 31 -0.86 -1.28 -2.05
C SER A 31 -0.55 -2.23 -3.21
N GLY A 32 -1.19 -2.01 -4.35
CA GLY A 32 -0.89 -2.73 -5.58
C GLY A 32 0.31 -2.21 -6.38
N GLY A 33 0.29 -2.49 -7.69
CA GLY A 33 1.28 -2.00 -8.65
C GLY A 33 2.65 -2.66 -8.52
N SER A 34 3.71 -1.92 -8.84
CA SER A 34 5.09 -2.43 -8.82
C SER A 34 5.58 -2.88 -7.43
N LEU A 35 4.91 -2.44 -6.36
CA LEU A 35 5.18 -2.91 -4.99
C LEU A 35 4.93 -4.42 -4.86
N LEU A 36 3.95 -4.98 -5.57
CA LEU A 36 3.66 -6.42 -5.50
C LEU A 36 4.84 -7.26 -6.00
N ASN A 37 5.56 -6.78 -7.03
CA ASN A 37 6.78 -7.43 -7.52
C ASN A 37 7.92 -7.37 -6.49
N VAL A 38 7.96 -6.32 -5.66
CA VAL A 38 8.94 -6.18 -4.57
C VAL A 38 8.62 -7.17 -3.44
N LEU A 39 7.34 -7.34 -3.13
CA LEU A 39 6.85 -8.28 -2.12
C LEU A 39 6.93 -9.74 -2.57
N ASP A 40 6.96 -10.02 -3.87
CA ASP A 40 7.17 -11.36 -4.39
C ASP A 40 8.63 -11.83 -4.15
N ASN A 41 8.88 -12.34 -2.96
CA ASN A 41 10.18 -12.84 -2.52
C ASN A 41 9.99 -14.22 -1.84
N PRO A 42 10.56 -15.31 -2.39
CA PRO A 42 10.38 -16.66 -1.83
C PRO A 42 10.99 -16.82 -0.43
N SER A 43 11.90 -15.93 -0.01
CA SER A 43 12.49 -15.96 1.34
C SER A 43 11.46 -15.82 2.46
N TYR A 44 10.27 -15.28 2.21
CA TYR A 44 9.21 -15.25 3.23
C TYR A 44 8.80 -16.66 3.71
N SER A 45 9.01 -17.70 2.89
CA SER A 45 8.72 -19.09 3.27
C SER A 45 9.58 -19.61 4.44
N SER A 46 10.71 -18.97 4.74
CA SER A 46 11.55 -19.33 5.90
C SER A 46 11.06 -18.73 7.22
N LEU A 47 10.13 -17.77 7.18
CA LEU A 47 9.61 -17.09 8.37
C LEU A 47 8.35 -17.79 8.92
N ASP A 48 8.12 -17.67 10.23
CA ASP A 48 6.84 -17.95 10.85
C ASP A 48 5.92 -16.72 10.78
N THR A 49 5.17 -16.65 9.68
CA THR A 49 4.21 -15.58 9.39
C THR A 49 2.78 -15.91 9.84
N SER A 50 2.59 -16.96 10.66
CA SER A 50 1.25 -17.43 11.09
C SER A 50 0.44 -16.37 11.88
N LYS A 51 1.13 -15.39 12.47
CA LYS A 51 0.54 -14.28 13.24
C LYS A 51 0.39 -12.98 12.42
N TRP A 52 0.73 -13.01 11.14
CA TRP A 52 0.60 -11.85 10.27
C TRP A 52 -0.84 -11.72 9.79
N SER A 53 -1.31 -10.48 9.65
CA SER A 53 -2.59 -10.10 9.07
C SER A 53 -2.35 -9.10 7.96
N ILE A 54 -2.74 -9.46 6.73
CA ILE A 54 -2.49 -8.67 5.53
C ILE A 54 -3.75 -7.92 5.14
N TYR A 55 -3.61 -6.60 4.97
CA TYR A 55 -4.67 -5.67 4.58
C TYR A 55 -4.26 -4.92 3.30
N TYR A 56 -5.25 -4.43 2.57
CA TYR A 56 -5.05 -3.61 1.38
C TYR A 56 -5.32 -2.14 1.68
N ALA A 57 -4.51 -1.27 1.09
CA ALA A 57 -4.69 0.18 1.15
C ALA A 57 -5.78 0.65 0.18
N ASP A 58 -5.92 -0.02 -0.96
CA ASP A 58 -6.94 0.23 -1.96
C ASP A 58 -7.19 -1.03 -2.81
N GLU A 59 -8.31 -1.05 -3.51
CA GLU A 59 -8.63 -2.08 -4.50
C GLU A 59 -9.45 -1.50 -5.66
N ARG A 60 -9.30 -2.12 -6.83
CA ARG A 60 -10.01 -1.78 -8.06
C ARG A 60 -11.24 -2.64 -8.20
N VAL A 61 -12.35 -2.04 -8.64
CA VAL A 61 -13.45 -2.80 -9.25
C VAL A 61 -13.06 -3.15 -10.69
N ASP A 62 -12.03 -3.98 -10.82
CA ASP A 62 -11.46 -4.41 -12.10
C ASP A 62 -11.24 -5.94 -12.06
N PRO A 63 -11.97 -6.72 -12.87
CA PRO A 63 -11.81 -8.17 -12.92
C PRO A 63 -10.38 -8.64 -13.24
N LYS A 64 -9.59 -7.82 -13.95
CA LYS A 64 -8.24 -8.14 -14.47
C LYS A 64 -7.11 -7.48 -13.67
N GLY A 65 -7.39 -6.41 -12.93
CA GLY A 65 -6.39 -5.56 -12.28
C GLY A 65 -6.43 -5.54 -10.75
N SER A 66 -7.01 -6.57 -10.11
CA SER A 66 -7.11 -6.65 -8.65
C SER A 66 -5.74 -6.72 -7.97
N ASN A 67 -5.56 -5.87 -6.95
CA ASN A 67 -4.40 -5.86 -6.06
C ASN A 67 -4.30 -7.18 -5.29
N TYR A 68 -5.43 -7.73 -4.82
CA TYR A 68 -5.47 -9.05 -4.17
C TYR A 68 -4.92 -10.14 -5.08
N LYS A 69 -5.45 -10.27 -6.31
CA LYS A 69 -4.98 -11.28 -7.27
C LYS A 69 -3.50 -11.10 -7.62
N GLY A 70 -3.06 -9.86 -7.82
CA GLY A 70 -1.66 -9.55 -8.11
C GLY A 70 -0.71 -9.89 -6.96
N SER A 71 -1.19 -9.92 -5.72
CA SER A 71 -0.40 -10.23 -4.53
C SER A 71 -0.28 -11.72 -4.23
N LEU A 72 -0.97 -12.60 -4.96
CA LEU A 72 -0.95 -14.05 -4.72
C LEU A 72 0.46 -14.67 -4.64
N PRO A 73 1.46 -14.28 -5.47
CA PRO A 73 2.83 -14.79 -5.32
C PRO A 73 3.44 -14.52 -3.93
N PHE A 74 3.22 -13.31 -3.39
CA PHE A 74 3.61 -12.96 -2.03
C PHE A 74 2.80 -13.76 -1.00
N LEU A 75 1.47 -13.75 -1.11
CA LEU A 75 0.58 -14.41 -0.14
C LEU A 75 0.80 -15.93 -0.05
N ASN A 76 1.11 -16.59 -1.16
CA ASN A 76 1.39 -18.03 -1.20
C ASN A 76 2.65 -18.41 -0.40
N SER A 77 3.53 -17.45 -0.12
CA SER A 77 4.71 -17.63 0.72
C SER A 77 4.42 -17.41 2.21
N LEU A 78 3.20 -16.99 2.58
CA LEU A 78 2.80 -16.66 3.94
C LEU A 78 1.83 -17.68 4.53
N LYS A 79 1.76 -17.71 5.86
CA LYS A 79 0.81 -18.52 6.66
C LYS A 79 -0.26 -17.66 7.35
N GLY A 80 -0.14 -16.34 7.24
CA GLY A 80 -0.99 -15.37 7.92
C GLY A 80 -2.39 -15.23 7.32
N LYS A 81 -3.22 -14.42 7.97
CA LYS A 81 -4.57 -14.11 7.50
C LYS A 81 -4.55 -13.00 6.47
N VAL A 82 -5.48 -13.05 5.53
CA VAL A 82 -5.64 -12.02 4.49
C VAL A 82 -7.04 -11.43 4.57
N TYR A 83 -7.10 -10.11 4.65
CA TYR A 83 -8.32 -9.31 4.70
C TYR A 83 -8.39 -8.49 3.42
N ARG A 84 -9.00 -9.06 2.37
CA ARG A 84 -9.19 -8.36 1.09
C ARG A 84 -10.33 -7.35 1.17
N MET A 85 -10.28 -6.31 0.34
CA MET A 85 -11.45 -5.49 0.05
C MET A 85 -12.39 -6.27 -0.88
N GLU A 86 -13.56 -6.64 -0.38
CA GLU A 86 -14.58 -7.38 -1.15
C GLU A 86 -15.34 -6.42 -2.06
N VAL A 87 -14.68 -5.92 -3.10
CA VAL A 87 -15.21 -4.88 -4.00
C VAL A 87 -16.43 -5.30 -4.81
N GLU A 88 -16.76 -6.58 -4.80
CA GLU A 88 -18.01 -7.11 -5.33
C GLU A 88 -19.24 -6.76 -4.46
N ASP A 89 -19.02 -6.44 -3.19
CA ASP A 89 -20.04 -5.95 -2.26
C ASP A 89 -20.21 -4.43 -2.37
N LYS A 90 -21.45 -3.95 -2.53
CA LYS A 90 -21.77 -2.52 -2.55
C LYS A 90 -21.43 -1.83 -1.23
N ASP A 91 -21.43 -2.58 -0.13
CA ASP A 91 -21.06 -2.11 1.20
C ASP A 91 -19.57 -2.31 1.53
N CYS A 92 -18.74 -2.67 0.55
CA CYS A 92 -17.32 -2.98 0.73
C CYS A 92 -16.59 -1.96 1.61
N ALA A 93 -16.70 -0.66 1.31
CA ALA A 93 -16.02 0.38 2.09
C ALA A 93 -16.42 0.38 3.58
N ARG A 94 -17.73 0.27 3.84
CA ARG A 94 -18.30 0.24 5.20
C ARG A 94 -17.90 -1.03 5.95
N ASN A 95 -17.97 -2.18 5.29
CA ASN A 95 -17.64 -3.47 5.89
C ASN A 95 -16.14 -3.58 6.16
N TYR A 96 -15.31 -3.19 5.19
CA TYR A 96 -13.87 -3.19 5.33
C TYR A 96 -13.38 -2.21 6.41
N SER A 97 -14.01 -1.03 6.53
CA SER A 97 -13.68 -0.08 7.61
C SER A 97 -13.86 -0.64 9.01
N LYS A 98 -14.75 -1.63 9.22
CA LYS A 98 -14.96 -2.29 10.52
C LYS A 98 -13.91 -3.36 10.82
N LEU A 99 -13.26 -3.88 9.78
CA LEU A 99 -12.23 -4.92 9.90
C LEU A 99 -10.84 -4.32 10.18
N LEU A 100 -10.61 -3.05 9.83
CA LEU A 100 -9.30 -2.43 9.92
C LEU A 100 -8.85 -2.21 11.38
N PRO A 101 -7.72 -2.82 11.79
CA PRO A 101 -7.07 -2.53 13.07
C PRO A 101 -6.14 -1.30 12.93
N LYS A 102 -5.37 -1.03 13.98
CA LYS A 102 -4.11 -0.29 13.83
C LYS A 102 -3.15 -1.12 12.97
N ILE A 103 -2.44 -0.44 12.07
CA ILE A 103 -1.53 -1.02 11.10
C ILE A 103 -0.10 -0.73 11.53
N ASP A 104 0.70 -1.79 11.73
CA ASP A 104 2.09 -1.65 12.17
C ASP A 104 2.97 -1.12 11.05
N ILE A 105 2.80 -1.66 9.84
CA ILE A 105 3.53 -1.25 8.63
C ILE A 105 2.54 -1.07 7.48
N CYS A 106 2.59 0.10 6.85
CA CYS A 106 1.88 0.40 5.61
C CYS A 106 2.87 0.66 4.49
N LEU A 107 2.87 -0.21 3.47
CA LEU A 107 3.70 -0.11 2.29
C LEU A 107 2.85 0.40 1.12
N LEU A 108 3.15 1.60 0.63
CA LEU A 108 2.45 2.24 -0.46
C LEU A 108 3.39 2.50 -1.64
N GLY A 109 2.89 2.29 -2.86
CA GLY A 109 3.47 2.89 -4.05
C GLY A 109 3.08 4.37 -4.19
N VAL A 110 3.78 5.05 -5.10
CA VAL A 110 3.40 6.39 -5.59
C VAL A 110 3.13 6.30 -7.09
N GLY A 111 1.96 6.81 -7.49
CA GLY A 111 1.55 6.88 -8.88
C GLY A 111 2.25 7.97 -9.70
N PRO A 112 2.11 7.96 -11.04
CA PRO A 112 2.80 8.90 -11.93
C PRO A 112 2.32 10.35 -11.82
N ASP A 113 1.17 10.61 -11.18
CA ASP A 113 0.66 11.93 -10.81
C ASP A 113 0.90 12.26 -9.32
N GLY A 114 1.60 11.38 -8.60
CA GLY A 114 1.82 11.49 -7.17
C GLY A 114 0.65 10.98 -6.29
N HIS A 115 -0.35 10.29 -6.86
CA HIS A 115 -1.38 9.63 -6.05
C HIS A 115 -0.81 8.53 -5.16
N ILE A 116 -1.49 8.28 -4.05
CA ILE A 116 -1.23 7.15 -3.12
C ILE A 116 -2.54 6.42 -2.86
N CYS A 117 -2.51 5.13 -2.55
CA CYS A 117 -3.73 4.31 -2.50
C CYS A 117 -4.52 4.53 -3.82
N SER A 118 -5.82 4.83 -3.74
CA SER A 118 -6.57 5.45 -4.84
C SER A 118 -6.95 6.91 -4.53
N LEU A 119 -6.16 7.64 -3.76
CA LEU A 119 -6.36 9.05 -3.44
C LEU A 119 -5.61 9.96 -4.43
N PHE A 120 -6.37 10.58 -5.33
CA PHE A 120 -5.81 11.38 -6.43
C PHE A 120 -5.58 12.84 -6.06
N PRO A 121 -4.54 13.49 -6.64
CA PRO A 121 -4.22 14.90 -6.39
C PRO A 121 -5.42 15.83 -6.58
N ASP A 122 -5.56 16.77 -5.63
CA ASP A 122 -6.51 17.90 -5.71
C ASP A 122 -7.97 17.49 -5.95
N THR A 123 -8.33 16.30 -5.45
CA THR A 123 -9.70 15.81 -5.42
C THR A 123 -10.33 15.95 -4.02
N PRO A 124 -11.67 16.06 -3.91
CA PRO A 124 -12.35 16.16 -2.62
C PRO A 124 -12.13 14.95 -1.69
N SER A 125 -11.76 13.79 -2.24
CA SER A 125 -11.52 12.59 -1.43
C SER A 125 -10.35 12.73 -0.46
N LEU A 126 -9.42 13.68 -0.71
CA LEU A 126 -8.33 14.00 0.20
C LEU A 126 -8.79 14.59 1.54
N ASP A 127 -10.00 15.16 1.59
CA ASP A 127 -10.59 15.79 2.77
C ASP A 127 -11.64 14.89 3.47
N SER A 128 -11.78 13.64 3.03
CA SER A 128 -12.75 12.70 3.58
C SER A 128 -12.52 12.45 5.08
N GLN A 129 -13.64 12.42 5.82
CA GLN A 129 -13.67 12.14 7.26
C GLN A 129 -13.98 10.67 7.58
N ASP A 130 -14.17 9.82 6.57
CA ASP A 130 -14.30 8.38 6.76
C ASP A 130 -12.92 7.71 6.74
N LYS A 131 -12.81 6.50 7.29
CA LYS A 131 -11.55 5.73 7.24
C LYS A 131 -11.34 5.05 5.87
N VAL A 132 -12.44 4.65 5.24
CA VAL A 132 -12.47 3.97 3.94
C VAL A 132 -13.61 4.56 3.13
N ILE A 133 -13.39 4.79 1.85
CA ILE A 133 -14.38 5.34 0.93
C ILE A 133 -14.38 4.58 -0.40
N SER A 134 -15.55 4.57 -1.04
CA SER A 134 -15.65 4.26 -2.46
C SER A 134 -15.52 5.56 -3.26
N ILE A 135 -14.76 5.53 -4.34
CA ILE A 135 -14.58 6.67 -5.24
C ILE A 135 -14.70 6.24 -6.70
N THR A 136 -14.93 7.22 -7.56
CA THR A 136 -14.93 7.06 -9.02
C THR A 136 -13.94 8.04 -9.61
N ASN A 137 -12.88 7.54 -10.26
CA ASN A 137 -11.95 8.36 -11.03
C ASN A 137 -12.22 8.24 -12.53
N PRO A 138 -12.86 9.23 -13.17
CA PRO A 138 -13.23 9.16 -14.59
C PRO A 138 -12.02 9.21 -15.54
N LYS A 139 -10.82 9.53 -15.06
CA LYS A 139 -9.60 9.62 -15.88
C LYS A 139 -8.93 8.27 -16.15
N VAL A 140 -9.44 7.18 -15.56
CA VAL A 140 -8.87 5.83 -15.72
C VAL A 140 -9.92 4.86 -16.28
N GLN A 141 -9.45 3.82 -16.99
CA GLN A 141 -10.32 2.83 -17.64
C GLN A 141 -11.25 2.08 -16.67
N PHE A 142 -10.76 1.77 -15.47
CA PHE A 142 -11.53 1.15 -14.40
C PHE A 142 -11.67 2.17 -13.24
N PRO A 143 -12.78 2.94 -13.25
CA PRO A 143 -12.88 4.17 -12.47
C PRO A 143 -13.26 3.93 -11.02
N GLU A 144 -14.00 2.86 -10.73
CA GLU A 144 -14.47 2.56 -9.38
C GLU A 144 -13.35 1.94 -8.54
N ARG A 145 -13.16 2.50 -7.33
CA ARG A 145 -12.15 2.10 -6.36
C ARG A 145 -12.75 2.09 -4.97
N VAL A 146 -12.21 1.22 -4.12
CA VAL A 146 -12.33 1.33 -2.66
C VAL A 146 -10.95 1.66 -2.11
N THR A 147 -10.85 2.62 -1.20
CA THR A 147 -9.55 3.12 -0.70
C THR A 147 -9.63 3.50 0.76
N THR A 148 -8.55 3.26 1.50
CA THR A 148 -8.30 3.93 2.76
C THR A 148 -8.05 5.42 2.51
N THR A 149 -8.38 6.26 3.50
CA THR A 149 -8.28 7.73 3.40
C THR A 149 -7.05 8.27 4.10
N LEU A 150 -6.74 9.55 3.89
CA LEU A 150 -5.69 10.24 4.66
C LEU A 150 -6.00 10.27 6.16
N LYS A 151 -7.27 10.33 6.55
CA LYS A 151 -7.68 10.21 7.96
C LYS A 151 -7.20 8.88 8.54
N PHE A 152 -7.46 7.76 7.85
CA PHE A 152 -7.00 6.45 8.28
C PHE A 152 -5.47 6.37 8.35
N LEU A 153 -4.77 6.81 7.30
CA LEU A 153 -3.31 6.79 7.26
C LEU A 153 -2.71 7.60 8.42
N ASN A 154 -3.27 8.75 8.75
CA ASN A 154 -2.78 9.61 9.82
C ASN A 154 -3.05 9.05 11.23
N SER A 155 -4.19 8.37 11.46
CA SER A 155 -4.61 7.98 12.82
C SER A 155 -4.38 6.51 13.17
N GLU A 156 -4.32 5.62 12.18
CA GLU A 156 -4.30 4.17 12.43
C GLU A 156 -3.02 3.47 11.97
N VAL A 157 -2.18 4.12 11.16
CA VAL A 157 -0.90 3.54 10.72
C VAL A 157 0.19 3.98 11.70
N GLU A 158 1.07 3.05 12.09
CA GLU A 158 2.25 3.33 12.91
C GLU A 158 3.43 3.71 12.01
N ASN A 159 3.84 2.84 11.09
CA ASN A 159 4.95 3.11 10.17
C ASN A 159 4.47 3.18 8.71
N LEU A 160 4.68 4.33 8.05
CA LEU A 160 4.27 4.56 6.66
C LEU A 160 5.49 4.63 5.74
N TYR A 161 5.54 3.75 4.73
CA TYR A 161 6.60 3.70 3.74
C TYR A 161 6.04 3.93 2.33
N PHE A 162 6.63 4.87 1.61
CA PHE A 162 6.47 5.01 0.17
C PHE A 162 7.61 4.27 -0.52
N VAL A 163 7.28 3.13 -1.13
CA VAL A 163 8.23 2.25 -1.82
C VAL A 163 8.10 2.47 -3.31
N ILE A 164 9.12 3.08 -3.93
CA ILE A 164 9.06 3.55 -5.31
C ILE A 164 10.12 2.81 -6.12
N PRO A 165 9.90 1.52 -6.45
CA PRO A 165 10.81 0.76 -7.28
C PRO A 165 10.69 1.21 -8.73
N ASP A 166 11.77 1.00 -9.48
CA ASP A 166 11.80 1.14 -10.92
C ASP A 166 10.79 0.21 -11.57
N LYS A 167 10.26 0.64 -12.72
CA LYS A 167 9.33 -0.17 -13.49
C LYS A 167 10.06 -0.68 -14.72
N ASN A 168 10.31 -1.99 -14.77
CA ASN A 168 11.04 -2.62 -15.89
C ASN A 168 12.42 -1.99 -16.17
N GLY A 169 13.13 -1.55 -15.12
CA GLY A 169 14.44 -0.87 -15.25
C GLY A 169 14.36 0.62 -15.56
N GLU A 170 13.15 1.19 -15.72
CA GLU A 170 12.96 2.63 -15.86
C GLU A 170 12.75 3.30 -14.51
N VAL A 171 13.60 4.29 -14.21
CA VAL A 171 13.49 5.13 -13.02
C VAL A 171 12.22 5.96 -13.11
N LYS A 172 11.39 5.90 -12.06
CA LYS A 172 10.18 6.71 -11.99
C LYS A 172 10.52 8.19 -11.83
N GLU A 173 9.91 9.04 -12.65
CA GLU A 173 10.04 10.50 -12.56
C GLU A 173 9.49 11.03 -11.23
N VAL A 174 8.32 10.54 -10.82
CA VAL A 174 7.69 10.93 -9.55
C VAL A 174 8.22 10.07 -8.41
N LYS A 175 8.89 10.74 -7.46
CA LYS A 175 9.62 10.13 -6.34
C LYS A 175 9.01 10.42 -4.98
N GLU A 176 7.84 11.06 -4.95
CA GLU A 176 7.15 11.40 -3.71
C GLU A 176 5.65 11.66 -3.96
N PRO A 177 4.79 11.56 -2.93
CA PRO A 177 3.38 11.92 -3.07
C PRO A 177 3.20 13.37 -3.52
N HIS A 178 2.11 13.65 -4.23
CA HIS A 178 1.78 14.99 -4.69
C HIS A 178 1.65 15.98 -3.51
N CYS A 179 1.95 17.26 -3.74
CA CYS A 179 1.95 18.28 -2.68
C CYS A 179 0.60 18.44 -1.97
N SER A 180 -0.52 18.22 -2.69
CA SER A 180 -1.87 18.25 -2.11
C SER A 180 -2.18 17.08 -1.18
N ILE A 181 -1.45 15.97 -1.30
CA ILE A 181 -1.48 14.84 -0.38
C ILE A 181 -0.51 15.08 0.78
N LYS A 182 0.74 15.45 0.48
CA LYS A 182 1.78 15.68 1.50
C LYS A 182 1.36 16.67 2.58
N ARG A 183 0.71 17.78 2.19
CA ARG A 183 0.24 18.80 3.13
C ARG A 183 -0.84 18.32 4.11
N ARG A 184 -1.44 17.16 3.85
CA ARG A 184 -2.49 16.52 4.67
C ARG A 184 -2.01 15.27 5.40
N LEU A 185 -0.82 14.77 5.09
CA LEU A 185 -0.18 13.74 5.91
C LEU A 185 0.40 14.43 7.14
N THR A 186 -0.13 14.11 8.31
CA THR A 186 0.26 14.74 9.58
C THR A 186 1.24 13.88 10.37
N LYS A 187 1.58 12.70 9.85
CA LYS A 187 2.48 11.73 10.47
C LYS A 187 3.77 11.62 9.68
N ASP A 188 4.82 11.12 10.35
CA ASP A 188 6.07 10.79 9.68
C ASP A 188 5.90 9.63 8.71
N TYR A 189 6.70 9.69 7.64
CA TYR A 189 6.75 8.67 6.62
C TYR A 189 8.17 8.56 6.07
N VAL A 190 8.47 7.40 5.50
CA VAL A 190 9.75 7.10 4.87
C VAL A 190 9.54 6.96 3.37
N ILE A 191 10.39 7.59 2.57
CA ILE A 191 10.45 7.35 1.13
C ILE A 191 11.64 6.45 0.84
N VAL A 192 11.41 5.34 0.16
CA VAL A 192 12.44 4.39 -0.27
C VAL A 192 12.60 4.49 -1.77
N LEU A 193 13.80 4.91 -2.21
CA LEU A 193 14.17 5.12 -3.60
C LEU A 193 15.31 4.18 -4.02
N TYR A 194 15.47 4.01 -5.32
CA TYR A 194 16.66 3.38 -5.85
C TYR A 194 17.89 4.27 -5.60
N LYS A 195 19.01 3.67 -5.18
CA LYS A 195 20.28 4.39 -5.06
C LYS A 195 20.85 4.58 -6.46
N ASN A 196 20.84 5.82 -6.95
CA ASN A 196 21.62 6.15 -8.13
C ASN A 196 23.11 6.11 -7.76
N GLU A 197 23.92 5.41 -8.55
CA GLU A 197 25.39 5.47 -8.46
C GLU A 197 25.91 6.89 -8.69
#